data_AF-A0A843FE11-F1
#
_entry.id   AF-A0A843FE11-F1
#
_cell.length_a   1.000
_cell.length_b   1.000
_cell.length_c   1.000
_cell.angle_alpha   90.00
_cell.angle_beta   90.00
_cell.angle_gamma   90.00
#
_symmetry.space_group_name_H-M   'P 1'
#
loop_
_entity.id
_entity.type
_entity.pdbx_description
1 polymer ?
#
loop_
_entity_poly.entity_id
_entity_poly.type
_entity_poly.pdbx_seq_one_letter_code
_entity_poly.pdbx_strand_id
1 'polypeptide(L)' 'MKMKMKKCPVCNIYTLKDQCPNCGGELKVIYPPKFSVEDKYGKYRRQLKKEMLNKE' A
#
# COMPACT_ATOMS: atom_id res chain seq x y z
N MET A 1 -16.46 -0.32 -7.47
CA MET A 1 -15.75 -1.60 -7.59
C MET A 1 -14.84 -1.81 -6.39
N LYS A 2 -15.01 -2.92 -5.65
CA LYS A 2 -14.14 -3.30 -4.53
C LYS A 2 -13.05 -4.22 -5.07
N MET A 3 -11.82 -3.73 -5.08
CA MET A 3 -10.66 -4.49 -5.54
C MET A 3 -10.29 -5.54 -4.48
N LYS A 4 -10.15 -6.82 -4.87
CA LYS A 4 -9.90 -7.94 -3.95
C LYS A 4 -8.48 -8.51 -4.02
N MET A 5 -7.70 -8.14 -5.04
CA MET A 5 -6.36 -8.70 -5.24
C MET A 5 -5.35 -8.10 -4.26
N LYS A 6 -4.62 -8.97 -3.57
CA LYS A 6 -3.55 -8.61 -2.64
C LYS A 6 -2.26 -9.34 -3.00
N LYS A 7 -1.13 -8.79 -2.58
CA LYS A 7 0.21 -9.36 -2.80
C LYS A 7 0.95 -9.46 -1.47
N CYS A 8 1.64 -10.58 -1.27
CA CYS A 8 2.53 -10.74 -0.14
C CYS A 8 3.83 -9.93 -0.38
N PRO A 9 4.23 -9.03 0.54
CA PRO A 9 5.46 -8.26 0.40
C PRO A 9 6.73 -9.12 0.56
N VAL A 10 6.64 -10.28 1.22
CA VAL A 10 7.77 -11.19 1.47
C VAL A 10 7.92 -12.20 0.33
N CYS A 11 6.85 -12.94 0.02
CA CYS A 11 6.88 -14.01 -0.98
C CYS A 11 6.56 -13.55 -2.41
N ASN A 12 6.12 -12.30 -2.60
CA ASN A 12 5.67 -11.77 -3.90
C ASN A 12 4.49 -12.51 -4.57
N ILE A 13 3.79 -13.40 -3.85
CA ILE A 13 2.64 -14.15 -4.36
C ILE A 13 1.39 -13.27 -4.38
N TYR A 14 0.64 -13.35 -5.48
CA TYR A 14 -0.67 -12.74 -5.65
C TYR A 14 -1.76 -13.68 -5.15
N THR A 15 -2.71 -13.16 -4.38
CA THR A 15 -3.82 -13.96 -3.84
C THR A 15 -5.07 -13.12 -3.60
N LEU A 16 -6.21 -13.80 -3.58
CA LEU A 16 -7.52 -13.27 -3.17
C LEU A 16 -7.88 -13.65 -1.73
N LYS A 17 -7.08 -14.50 -1.08
CA LYS A 17 -7.25 -14.92 0.30
C LYS A 17 -6.88 -13.79 1.27
N ASP A 18 -7.21 -13.96 2.53
CA ASP A 18 -6.87 -12.99 3.58
C ASP A 18 -5.44 -13.16 4.12
N GLN A 19 -4.82 -14.32 3.93
CA GLN A 19 -3.45 -14.61 4.32
C GLN A 19 -2.63 -15.18 3.16
N CYS A 20 -1.31 -14.97 3.22
CA CYS A 20 -0.42 -15.56 2.22
C CYS A 20 -0.43 -17.10 2.34
N PRO A 21 -0.69 -17.85 1.26
CA PRO A 21 -0.71 -19.31 1.31
C PRO A 21 0.67 -19.95 1.54
N ASN A 22 1.76 -19.19 1.38
CA ASN A 22 3.12 -19.70 1.55
C ASN A 22 3.70 -19.38 2.93
N CYS A 23 3.68 -18.11 3.34
CA CYS A 23 4.29 -17.69 4.61
C CYS A 23 3.28 -17.37 5.73
N GLY A 24 1.96 -17.40 5.46
CA GLY A 24 0.94 -16.97 6.41
C GLY A 24 0.93 -15.47 6.73
N GLY A 25 1.89 -14.71 6.21
CA GLY A 25 2.06 -13.29 6.51
C GLY A 25 0.98 -12.37 5.93
N GLU A 26 1.02 -11.12 6.38
CA GLU A 26 0.07 -10.08 5.96
C GLU A 26 0.17 -9.77 4.48
N LEU A 27 -0.98 -9.56 3.87
CA LEU A 27 -1.10 -9.23 2.46
C LEU A 27 -1.38 -7.74 2.27
N LYS A 28 -0.65 -7.14 1.33
CA LYS A 28 -0.84 -5.73 0.96
C LYS A 28 -1.68 -5.61 -0.29
N VAL A 29 -2.47 -4.55 -0.33
CA VAL A 29 -3.17 -4.12 -1.54
C VAL A 29 -2.16 -3.80 -2.64
N ILE A 30 -2.41 -4.28 -3.85
CA ILE A 30 -1.48 -4.09 -5.00
C ILE A 30 -1.70 -2.74 -5.69
N TYR A 31 -2.94 -2.27 -5.71
CA TYR A 31 -3.31 -1.10 -6.47
C TYR A 31 -2.90 0.18 -5.72
N PRO A 32 -2.39 1.20 -6.45
CA PRO A 32 -2.07 2.48 -5.85
C PRO A 32 -3.35 3.20 -5.37
N PRO A 33 -3.22 4.16 -4.43
CA PRO A 33 -4.27 5.11 -4.13
C PRO A 33 -4.72 5.85 -5.39
N LYS A 34 -6.02 6.20 -5.47
CA LYS A 34 -6.54 6.99 -6.59
C LYS A 34 -5.92 8.40 -6.58
N PHE A 35 -5.56 8.88 -7.76
CA PHE A 35 -5.09 10.25 -7.96
C PHE A 35 -6.29 11.22 -8.03
N SER A 36 -6.11 12.43 -7.50
CA SER A 36 -7.04 13.56 -7.64
C SER A 36 -6.24 14.83 -7.90
N VAL A 37 -6.71 15.66 -8.83
CA VAL A 37 -6.07 16.95 -9.15
C VAL A 37 -6.18 17.93 -7.98
N GLU A 38 -7.30 17.92 -7.26
CA GLU A 38 -7.54 18.80 -6.12
C GLU A 38 -6.63 18.47 -4.92
N ASP A 39 -6.26 17.20 -4.76
CA ASP A 39 -5.35 16.67 -3.73
C ASP A 39 -5.41 17.41 -2.37
N LYS A 40 -6.59 17.43 -1.73
CA LYS A 40 -6.84 18.16 -0.47
C LYS A 40 -5.79 17.94 0.62
N TYR A 41 -5.19 16.75 0.67
CA TYR A 41 -4.18 16.37 1.68
C TYR A 41 -2.73 16.37 1.15
N GLY A 42 -2.49 16.88 -0.05
CA GLY A 42 -1.20 16.86 -0.72
C GLY A 42 -0.09 17.60 0.04
N LYS A 43 -0.42 18.68 0.75
CA LYS A 43 0.53 19.41 1.61
C LYS A 43 1.04 18.52 2.75
N TYR A 44 0.12 17.92 3.50
CA TYR A 44 0.42 17.05 4.63
C TYR A 44 1.17 15.78 4.20
N ARG A 45 0.74 15.16 3.09
CA ARG A 45 1.43 13.98 2.53
C ARG A 45 2.89 14.27 2.20
N ARG A 46 3.20 15.47 1.68
CA ARG A 46 4.58 15.90 1.39
C ARG A 46 5.38 16.19 2.65
N GLN A 47 4.80 16.83 3.65
CA GLN A 47 5.46 17.07 4.95
C GLN A 47 5.83 15.76 5.63
N LEU A 48 4.88 14.83 5.74
CA LEU A 48 5.13 13.50 6.33
C LEU A 48 6.26 12.76 5.61
N LYS A 49 6.28 12.77 4.26
CA LYS A 49 7.37 12.15 3.49
C LYS A 49 8.74 12.77 3.80
N LYS A 50 8.82 14.11 3.95
CA LYS A 50 10.07 14.79 4.31
C LYS A 50 10.53 14.41 5.70
N GLU A 51 9.61 14.36 6.68
CA GLU A 51 9.93 13.94 8.03
C GLU A 51 10.41 12.49 8.10
N MET A 52 9.82 11.58 7.33
CA MET A 52 10.26 10.19 7.25
C MET A 52 11.66 10.08 6.63
N LEU A 53 11.99 10.89 5.63
CA LEU A 53 13.31 10.90 5.00
C LEU A 53 14.39 11.51 5.90
N ASN A 54 14.06 12.58 6.63
CA ASN A 54 15.00 13.27 7.52
C ASN A 54 15.25 12.54 8.85
N LYS A 55 14.49 11.47 9.13
CA LYS A 55 14.66 10.62 10.32
C LYS A 55 15.66 9.48 10.10
N GLU A 56 16.22 9.36 8.90
CA GLU A 56 17.40 8.52 8.58
C GLU A 56 18.69 9.32 8.78
#